data_AF-I1JKS2-F1
#
_entry.id   AF-I1JKS2-F1
#
_cell.length_a   1.000
_cell.length_b   1.000
_cell.length_c   1.000
_cell.angle_alpha   90.00
_cell.angle_beta   90.00
_cell.angle_gamma   90.00
#
_symmetry.space_group_name_H-M   'P 1'
#
loop_
_entity.id
_entity.type
_entity.pdbx_description
1 polymer ?
#
loop_
_entity_poly.entity_id
_entity_poly.type
_entity_poly.pdbx_seq_one_letter_code
_entity_poly.pdbx_strand_id
1 'polypeptide(L)'
;MRDTNLELQESGWEELRKEARKIEGDLDVKLSSYAKLGARFTQGGSGYVDSGSPPIGSSRSWKSMEMEIQSLLEKLLDINDSMSRCAASAGPATSVTQKLARHRDILHEFTQEFRRIKGNINSMREHAELLSSVRDDITDFKTSGSMSPRMQLLRERASIHGNISHIDDVISQAQATRAVLGSQRTLFTDVQGKVKVLGDKFPMIRSLLGSIRRRRSRDTLILSAVIAACTLFLIIYWLSK
;
A
#
# COMPACT_ATOMS: atom_id res chain seq x y z
N MET A 1 19.58 -28.34 22.52
CA MET A 1 18.17 -27.91 22.32
C MET A 1 18.02 -26.40 22.15
N ARG A 2 18.77 -25.54 22.87
CA ARG A 2 18.76 -24.09 22.58
C ARG A 2 19.48 -23.76 21.27
N ASP A 3 20.61 -24.41 21.00
CA ASP A 3 21.45 -24.14 19.82
C ASP A 3 20.73 -24.45 18.51
N THR A 4 20.01 -25.58 18.44
CA THR A 4 19.17 -25.95 17.28
C THR A 4 18.05 -24.94 17.00
N ASN A 5 17.51 -24.30 18.04
CA ASN A 5 16.46 -23.30 17.87
C ASN A 5 17.04 -22.00 17.31
N LEU A 6 18.24 -21.61 17.77
CA LEU A 6 18.97 -20.46 17.24
C LEU A 6 19.39 -20.67 15.77
N GLU A 7 19.91 -21.85 15.41
CA GLU A 7 20.29 -22.16 14.02
C GLU A 7 19.10 -22.11 13.05
N LEU A 8 17.95 -22.68 13.45
CA LEU A 8 16.71 -22.61 12.66
C LEU A 8 16.23 -21.16 12.51
N GLN A 9 16.39 -20.33 13.54
CA GLN A 9 16.04 -18.90 13.50
C GLN A 9 16.99 -18.09 12.61
N GLU A 10 18.29 -18.31 12.71
CA GLU A 10 19.30 -17.68 11.85
C GLU A 10 19.09 -18.07 10.39
N SER A 11 18.77 -19.35 10.14
CA SER A 11 18.40 -19.85 8.81
C SER A 11 17.16 -19.15 8.28
N GLY A 12 16.10 -19.01 9.10
CA GLY A 12 14.88 -18.30 8.71
C GLY A 12 15.12 -16.81 8.40
N TRP A 13 15.92 -16.13 9.22
CA TRP A 13 16.33 -14.74 8.97
C TRP A 13 17.11 -14.59 7.66
N GLU A 14 18.06 -15.49 7.41
CA GLU A 14 18.92 -15.45 6.23
C GLU A 14 18.14 -15.72 4.93
N GLU A 15 17.18 -16.65 4.95
CA GLU A 15 16.28 -16.89 3.80
C GLU A 15 15.39 -15.68 3.51
N LEU A 16 14.77 -15.07 4.53
CA LEU A 16 13.98 -13.84 4.37
C LEU A 16 14.82 -12.70 3.77
N ARG A 17 16.10 -12.60 4.18
CA ARG A 17 17.02 -11.59 3.67
C ARG A 17 17.40 -11.83 2.20
N LYS A 18 17.52 -13.09 1.77
CA LYS A 18 17.76 -13.43 0.36
C LYS A 18 16.53 -13.10 -0.48
N GLU A 19 15.35 -13.42 0.02
CA GLU A 19 14.08 -13.11 -0.65
C GLU A 19 13.85 -11.60 -0.77
N ALA A 20 14.09 -10.84 0.30
CA ALA A 20 14.03 -9.37 0.29
C ALA A 20 14.92 -8.79 -0.81
N ARG A 21 16.20 -9.19 -0.87
CA ARG A 21 17.13 -8.69 -1.90
C ARG A 21 16.71 -9.03 -3.33
N LYS A 22 16.09 -10.20 -3.53
CA LYS A 22 15.55 -10.58 -4.84
C LYS A 22 14.44 -9.62 -5.25
N ILE A 23 13.49 -9.35 -4.35
CA ILE A 23 12.39 -8.42 -4.61
C ILE A 23 12.89 -6.98 -4.79
N GLU A 24 13.88 -6.55 -3.99
CA GLU A 24 14.53 -5.24 -4.12
C GLU A 24 15.15 -5.08 -5.52
N GLY A 25 15.83 -6.12 -6.04
CA GLY A 25 16.36 -6.11 -7.41
C GLY A 25 15.28 -6.06 -8.49
N ASP A 26 14.18 -6.80 -8.32
CA ASP A 26 13.05 -6.77 -9.25
C ASP A 26 12.35 -5.39 -9.23
N LEU A 27 12.24 -4.76 -8.06
CA LEU A 27 11.68 -3.42 -7.87
C LEU A 27 12.49 -2.36 -8.62
N ASP A 28 13.82 -2.37 -8.50
CA ASP A 28 14.71 -1.42 -9.18
C ASP A 28 14.52 -1.43 -10.72
N VAL A 29 14.51 -2.63 -11.31
CA VAL A 29 14.31 -2.82 -12.75
C VAL A 29 12.92 -2.35 -13.19
N LYS A 30 11.89 -2.67 -12.42
CA LYS A 30 10.50 -2.30 -12.75
C LYS A 30 10.23 -0.82 -12.55
N LEU A 31 10.73 -0.20 -11.48
CA LEU A 31 10.61 1.24 -11.25
C LEU A 31 11.33 2.03 -12.33
N SER A 32 12.52 1.60 -12.73
CA SER A 32 13.24 2.17 -13.88
C SER A 32 12.44 2.08 -15.18
N SER A 33 11.82 0.92 -15.45
CA SER A 33 10.99 0.70 -16.64
C SER A 33 9.71 1.53 -16.60
N TYR A 34 9.08 1.62 -15.43
CA TYR A 34 7.89 2.41 -15.17
C TYR A 34 8.15 3.91 -15.35
N ALA A 35 9.28 4.42 -14.84
CA ALA A 35 9.69 5.80 -15.06
C ALA A 35 9.92 6.12 -16.55
N LYS A 36 10.62 5.23 -17.29
CA LYS A 36 10.90 5.39 -18.72
C LYS A 36 9.65 5.40 -19.58
N LEU A 37 8.67 4.58 -19.25
CA LEU A 37 7.41 4.56 -19.96
C LEU A 37 6.74 5.95 -19.88
N GLY A 38 6.99 6.72 -18.79
CA GLY A 38 6.38 8.01 -18.47
C GLY A 38 6.82 9.11 -19.41
N ALA A 39 8.11 9.11 -19.71
CA ALA A 39 8.70 10.01 -20.69
C ALA A 39 8.10 9.85 -22.09
N ARG A 40 7.42 8.73 -22.40
CA ARG A 40 6.78 8.55 -23.72
C ARG A 40 5.53 9.42 -23.90
N PHE A 41 4.84 9.80 -22.81
CA PHE A 41 3.68 10.69 -22.91
C PHE A 41 4.07 12.08 -23.41
N THR A 42 5.25 12.57 -23.02
CA THR A 42 5.75 13.88 -23.46
C THR A 42 6.40 13.82 -24.84
N GLN A 43 7.13 12.74 -25.17
CA GLN A 43 7.77 12.58 -26.48
C GLN A 43 6.79 12.31 -27.64
N GLY A 44 5.63 11.71 -27.37
CA GLY A 44 4.60 11.44 -28.38
C GLY A 44 4.05 12.70 -29.07
N GLY A 45 4.36 13.90 -28.57
CA GLY A 45 3.99 15.16 -29.20
C GLY A 45 4.93 15.65 -30.32
N SER A 46 6.16 15.15 -30.40
CA SER A 46 7.17 15.69 -31.34
C SER A 46 7.56 14.75 -32.48
N GLY A 47 7.18 13.48 -32.43
CA GLY A 47 7.46 12.52 -33.50
C GLY A 47 6.27 12.40 -34.44
N TYR A 48 6.44 12.84 -35.68
CA TYR A 48 5.56 12.52 -36.80
C TYR A 48 5.62 11.00 -37.05
N VAL A 49 4.91 10.21 -36.24
CA VAL A 49 4.69 8.77 -36.45
C VAL A 49 3.20 8.52 -36.59
N ASP A 50 2.82 8.50 -37.86
CA ASP A 50 1.92 7.55 -38.50
C ASP A 50 0.65 7.13 -37.75
N SER A 51 -0.47 7.62 -38.29
CA SER A 51 -1.77 6.97 -38.37
C SER A 51 -1.96 5.66 -37.59
N GLY A 52 -2.88 5.67 -36.62
CA GLY A 52 -3.77 4.51 -36.44
C GLY A 52 -3.89 3.86 -35.08
N SER A 53 -3.26 4.34 -33.99
CA SER A 53 -3.61 3.84 -32.66
C SER A 53 -3.33 4.87 -31.55
N PRO A 54 -4.36 5.31 -30.80
CA PRO A 54 -4.13 6.04 -29.57
C PRO A 54 -3.24 5.20 -28.64
N PRO A 55 -2.44 5.79 -27.74
CA PRO A 55 -1.58 5.06 -26.79
C PRO A 55 -2.36 4.28 -25.71
N ILE A 56 -3.59 3.84 -25.98
CA ILE A 56 -4.44 2.98 -25.15
C ILE A 56 -3.72 1.66 -24.80
N GLY A 57 -2.97 1.07 -25.76
CA GLY A 57 -2.15 -0.11 -25.50
C GLY A 57 -1.06 0.14 -24.45
N SER A 58 -0.47 1.33 -24.46
CA SER A 58 0.46 1.79 -23.43
C SER A 58 -0.26 1.91 -22.08
N SER A 59 -1.46 2.50 -22.03
CA SER A 59 -2.27 2.69 -20.80
C SER A 59 -2.59 1.38 -20.07
N ARG A 60 -2.94 0.31 -20.79
CA ARG A 60 -3.14 -1.01 -20.17
C ARG A 60 -1.83 -1.59 -19.63
N SER A 61 -0.73 -1.45 -20.38
CA SER A 61 0.60 -1.85 -19.94
C SER A 61 1.05 -1.11 -18.68
N TRP A 62 0.69 0.18 -18.58
CA TRP A 62 0.97 1.03 -17.42
C TRP A 62 0.30 0.54 -16.16
N LYS A 63 -1.02 0.33 -16.23
CA LYS A 63 -1.79 -0.14 -15.09
C LYS A 63 -1.31 -1.52 -14.63
N SER A 64 -0.94 -2.37 -15.57
CA SER A 64 -0.34 -3.68 -15.29
C SER A 64 0.98 -3.55 -14.51
N MET A 65 1.90 -2.70 -14.98
CA MET A 65 3.19 -2.46 -14.31
C MET A 65 3.00 -1.84 -12.93
N GLU A 66 2.05 -0.90 -12.79
CA GLU A 66 1.68 -0.29 -11.52
C GLU A 66 1.21 -1.34 -10.51
N MET A 67 0.30 -2.24 -10.92
CA MET A 67 -0.19 -3.33 -10.07
C MET A 67 0.93 -4.30 -9.68
N GLU A 68 1.84 -4.60 -10.61
CA GLU A 68 2.97 -5.48 -10.34
C GLU A 68 3.93 -4.87 -9.31
N ILE A 69 4.30 -3.59 -9.46
CA ILE A 69 5.14 -2.87 -8.49
C ILE A 69 4.45 -2.81 -7.12
N GLN A 70 3.15 -2.51 -7.07
CA GLN A 70 2.39 -2.54 -5.82
C GLN A 70 2.45 -3.90 -5.14
N SER A 71 2.29 -4.99 -5.91
CA SER A 71 2.38 -6.35 -5.37
C SER A 71 3.78 -6.69 -4.84
N LEU A 72 4.85 -6.18 -5.47
CA LEU A 72 6.22 -6.38 -4.99
C LEU A 72 6.50 -5.58 -3.70
N LEU A 73 5.99 -4.35 -3.62
CA LEU A 73 6.09 -3.54 -2.41
C LEU A 73 5.34 -4.18 -1.22
N GLU A 74 4.15 -4.74 -1.48
CA GLU A 74 3.37 -5.46 -0.46
C GLU A 74 4.12 -6.72 0.01
N LYS A 75 4.67 -7.52 -0.90
CA LYS A 75 5.51 -8.68 -0.54
C LYS A 75 6.74 -8.28 0.26
N LEU A 76 7.42 -7.18 -0.11
CA LEU A 76 8.58 -6.69 0.62
C LEU A 76 8.21 -6.19 2.03
N LEU A 77 7.02 -5.62 2.19
CA LEU A 77 6.46 -5.27 3.50
C LEU A 77 6.21 -6.52 4.35
N ASP A 78 5.58 -7.56 3.79
CA ASP A 78 5.33 -8.82 4.49
C ASP A 78 6.63 -9.52 4.93
N ILE A 79 7.67 -9.49 4.10
CA ILE A 79 9.00 -10.01 4.43
C ILE A 79 9.64 -9.18 5.53
N ASN A 80 9.54 -7.85 5.48
CA ASN A 80 10.02 -6.97 6.55
C ASN A 80 9.31 -7.24 7.90
N ASP A 81 8.01 -7.49 7.88
CA ASP A 81 7.25 -7.86 9.07
C ASP A 81 7.66 -9.24 9.61
N SER A 82 7.91 -10.20 8.72
CA SER A 82 8.43 -11.52 9.07
C SER A 82 9.82 -11.43 9.69
N MET A 83 10.72 -10.64 9.09
CA MET A 83 12.04 -10.33 9.65
C MET A 83 11.92 -9.65 11.02
N SER A 84 10.95 -8.74 11.20
CA SER A 84 10.71 -8.11 12.49
C SER A 84 10.31 -9.10 13.58
N ARG A 85 9.58 -10.16 13.24
CA ARG A 85 9.21 -11.22 14.19
C ARG A 85 10.43 -12.07 14.56
N CYS A 86 11.27 -12.43 13.59
CA CYS A 86 12.54 -13.14 13.83
C CYS A 86 13.50 -12.32 14.71
N ALA A 87 13.61 -11.01 14.46
CA ALA A 87 14.44 -10.11 15.26
C ALA A 87 13.94 -9.97 16.70
N ALA A 88 12.62 -9.92 16.91
CA ALA A 88 12.03 -9.83 18.25
C ALA A 88 12.28 -11.12 19.08
N SER A 89 12.37 -12.28 18.44
CA SER A 89 12.65 -13.56 19.11
C SER A 89 14.13 -13.80 19.41
N ALA A 90 15.05 -13.23 18.63
CA ALA A 90 16.50 -13.43 18.78
C ALA A 90 17.12 -12.71 20.01
N GLY A 91 16.33 -11.92 20.75
CA GLY A 91 16.83 -11.09 21.85
C GLY A 91 17.55 -9.81 21.36
N PRO A 92 18.11 -8.99 22.26
CA PRO A 92 18.65 -7.66 21.95
C PRO A 92 19.96 -7.64 21.14
N ALA A 93 20.15 -8.56 20.19
CA ALA A 93 21.30 -8.55 19.30
C ALA A 93 21.25 -7.31 18.39
N THR A 94 22.09 -6.32 18.68
CA THR A 94 22.14 -5.00 18.01
C THR A 94 22.37 -5.08 16.50
N SER A 95 23.01 -6.15 16.01
CA SER A 95 23.30 -6.33 14.59
C SER A 95 22.06 -6.71 13.79
N VAL A 96 21.17 -7.56 14.32
CA VAL A 96 19.93 -7.97 13.63
C VAL A 96 18.96 -6.81 13.55
N THR A 97 18.82 -6.03 14.63
CA THR A 97 17.94 -4.86 14.65
C THR A 97 18.42 -3.77 13.71
N GLN A 98 19.74 -3.54 13.60
CA GLN A 98 20.31 -2.59 12.63
C GLN A 98 20.08 -3.05 11.19
N LYS A 99 20.27 -4.35 10.89
CA LYS A 99 19.99 -4.91 9.56
C LYS A 99 18.50 -4.80 9.19
N LEU A 100 17.61 -5.02 10.16
CA LEU A 100 16.17 -4.83 9.96
C LEU A 100 15.83 -3.36 9.65
N ALA A 101 16.43 -2.42 10.38
CA ALA A 101 16.23 -0.99 10.13
C ALA A 101 16.61 -0.63 8.69
N ARG A 102 17.75 -1.12 8.20
CA ARG A 102 18.17 -0.99 6.79
C ARG A 102 17.11 -1.49 5.79
N HIS A 103 16.54 -2.68 5.99
CA HIS A 103 15.50 -3.19 5.08
C HIS A 103 14.21 -2.37 5.11
N ARG A 104 13.88 -1.77 6.25
CA ARG A 104 12.74 -0.83 6.37
C ARG A 104 13.01 0.47 5.64
N ASP A 105 14.23 1.00 5.74
CA ASP A 105 14.64 2.22 5.02
C ASP A 105 14.57 1.99 3.50
N ILE A 106 15.10 0.86 3.01
CA ILE A 106 15.05 0.49 1.58
C ILE A 106 13.60 0.39 1.09
N LEU A 107 12.71 -0.28 1.85
CA LEU A 107 11.29 -0.35 1.50
C LEU A 107 10.65 1.04 1.45
N HIS A 108 11.01 1.93 2.38
CA HIS A 108 10.53 3.30 2.40
C HIS A 108 10.98 4.08 1.16
N GLU A 109 12.25 3.95 0.77
CA GLU A 109 12.82 4.56 -0.43
C GLU A 109 12.09 4.11 -1.69
N PHE A 110 11.91 2.80 -1.90
CA PHE A 110 11.17 2.28 -3.05
C PHE A 110 9.70 2.75 -3.07
N THR A 111 9.06 2.80 -1.91
CA THR A 111 7.67 3.29 -1.80
C THR A 111 7.57 4.76 -2.18
N GLN A 112 8.52 5.58 -1.72
CA GLN A 112 8.57 7.01 -2.04
C GLN A 112 8.86 7.23 -3.53
N GLU A 113 9.82 6.50 -4.08
CA GLU A 113 10.16 6.55 -5.49
C GLU A 113 8.96 6.17 -6.36
N PHE A 114 8.28 5.07 -6.04
CA PHE A 114 7.08 4.65 -6.76
C PHE A 114 6.01 5.74 -6.77
N ARG A 115 5.72 6.36 -5.61
CA ARG A 115 4.76 7.46 -5.51
C ARG A 115 5.18 8.66 -6.36
N ARG A 116 6.46 9.02 -6.32
CA ARG A 116 7.02 10.12 -7.13
C ARG A 116 6.85 9.84 -8.62
N ILE A 117 7.24 8.65 -9.09
CA ILE A 117 7.13 8.26 -10.50
C ILE A 117 5.67 8.25 -10.93
N LYS A 118 4.77 7.64 -10.14
CA LYS A 118 3.33 7.60 -10.41
C LYS A 118 2.73 9.00 -10.50
N GLY A 119 3.07 9.90 -9.58
CA GLY A 119 2.62 11.30 -9.63
C GLY A 119 3.11 12.03 -10.88
N ASN A 120 4.38 11.85 -11.24
CA ASN A 120 4.96 12.42 -12.46
C ASN A 120 4.24 11.91 -13.72
N ILE A 121 3.96 10.60 -13.80
CA ILE A 121 3.23 10.01 -14.93
C ILE A 121 1.82 10.58 -15.04
N ASN A 122 1.09 10.68 -13.93
CA ASN A 122 -0.25 11.26 -13.94
C ASN A 122 -0.22 12.70 -14.45
N SER A 123 0.73 13.52 -13.96
CA SER A 123 0.89 14.89 -14.43
C SER A 123 1.23 14.98 -15.92
N MET A 124 2.15 14.13 -16.42
CA MET A 124 2.48 14.08 -17.85
C MET A 124 1.29 13.61 -18.70
N ARG A 125 0.49 12.68 -18.19
CA ARG A 125 -0.71 12.20 -18.85
C ARG A 125 -1.78 13.27 -18.92
N GLU A 126 -2.07 13.95 -17.82
CA GLU A 126 -3.01 15.09 -17.78
C GLU A 126 -2.57 16.18 -18.76
N HIS A 127 -1.27 16.51 -18.78
CA HIS A 127 -0.72 17.47 -19.74
C HIS A 127 -0.89 17.01 -21.20
N ALA A 128 -0.67 15.71 -21.49
CA ALA A 128 -0.89 15.15 -22.83
C ALA A 128 -2.37 15.15 -23.24
N GLU A 129 -3.28 14.84 -22.32
CA GLU A 129 -4.73 14.88 -22.54
C GLU A 129 -5.20 16.32 -22.84
N LEU A 130 -4.71 17.31 -22.08
CA LEU A 130 -4.98 18.73 -22.33
C LEU A 130 -4.45 19.19 -23.69
N LEU A 131 -3.22 18.82 -24.06
CA LEU A 131 -2.66 19.17 -25.38
C LEU A 131 -3.38 18.49 -26.53
N SER A 132 -3.83 17.23 -26.35
CA SER A 132 -4.67 16.56 -27.33
C SER A 132 -5.97 17.31 -27.53
N SER A 133 -6.66 17.68 -26.43
CA SER A 133 -7.89 18.46 -26.49
C SER A 133 -7.70 19.79 -27.23
N VAL A 134 -6.64 20.54 -26.90
CA VAL A 134 -6.34 21.83 -27.57
C VAL A 134 -6.03 21.62 -29.06
N ARG A 135 -5.32 20.54 -29.41
CA ARG A 135 -5.02 20.21 -30.81
C ARG A 135 -6.29 19.86 -31.58
N ASP A 136 -7.20 19.13 -30.96
CA ASP A 136 -8.49 18.76 -31.54
C ASP A 136 -9.33 20.03 -31.76
N ASP A 137 -9.41 20.94 -30.78
CA ASP A 137 -10.09 22.23 -30.90
C ASP A 137 -9.52 23.09 -32.05
N ILE A 138 -8.19 23.14 -32.20
CA ILE A 138 -7.53 23.87 -33.29
C ILE A 138 -7.86 23.21 -34.65
N THR A 139 -7.88 21.89 -34.71
CA THR A 139 -8.19 21.14 -35.94
C THR A 139 -9.66 21.35 -36.33
N ASP A 140 -10.55 21.37 -35.35
CA ASP A 140 -11.97 21.62 -35.52
C ASP A 140 -12.25 23.04 -35.96
N PHE A 141 -11.57 24.03 -35.38
CA PHE A 141 -11.64 25.41 -35.85
C PHE A 141 -11.17 25.56 -37.30
N LYS A 142 -10.01 24.98 -37.64
CA LYS A 142 -9.44 25.03 -39.00
C LYS A 142 -10.34 24.35 -40.04
N THR A 143 -10.94 23.22 -39.68
CA THR A 143 -11.86 22.52 -40.58
C THR A 143 -13.19 23.26 -40.71
N SER A 144 -13.71 23.84 -39.62
CA SER A 144 -14.99 24.57 -39.60
C SER A 144 -14.96 25.86 -40.43
N GLY A 145 -13.83 26.57 -40.48
CA GLY A 145 -13.71 27.82 -41.26
C GLY A 145 -13.99 27.69 -42.77
N SER A 146 -13.95 26.46 -43.32
CA SER A 146 -14.25 26.16 -44.73
C SER A 146 -15.51 25.30 -44.93
N MET A 147 -16.22 24.91 -43.85
CA MET A 147 -17.39 24.05 -43.97
C MET A 147 -18.68 24.86 -44.17
N SER A 148 -19.54 24.41 -45.09
CA SER A 148 -20.92 24.91 -45.18
C SER A 148 -21.67 24.67 -43.86
N PRO A 149 -22.59 25.56 -43.43
CA PRO A 149 -23.41 25.37 -42.23
C PRO A 149 -24.12 24.00 -42.18
N ARG A 150 -24.55 23.49 -43.34
CA ARG A 150 -25.16 22.15 -43.47
C ARG A 150 -24.17 21.04 -43.09
N MET A 151 -22.91 21.18 -43.46
CA MET A 151 -21.89 20.16 -43.19
C MET A 151 -21.48 20.18 -41.71
N GLN A 152 -21.48 21.36 -41.08
CA GLN A 152 -21.28 21.50 -39.64
C GLN A 152 -22.38 20.76 -38.84
N LEU A 153 -23.66 20.92 -39.22
CA LEU A 153 -24.78 20.20 -38.58
C LEU A 153 -24.70 18.68 -38.77
N LEU A 154 -24.26 18.19 -39.94
CA LEU A 154 -24.07 16.76 -40.17
C LEU A 154 -22.94 16.19 -39.33
N ARG A 155 -21.85 16.95 -39.17
CA ARG A 155 -20.73 16.58 -38.29
C ARG A 155 -21.15 16.59 -36.82
N GLU A 156 -21.92 17.58 -36.37
CA GLU A 156 -22.48 17.62 -35.02
C GLU A 156 -23.44 16.45 -34.77
N ARG A 157 -24.28 16.11 -35.74
CA ARG A 157 -25.13 14.90 -35.63
C ARG A 157 -24.28 13.63 -35.51
N ALA A 158 -23.18 13.52 -36.27
CA ALA A 158 -22.28 12.40 -36.19
C ALA A 158 -21.53 12.35 -34.83
N SER A 159 -21.10 13.50 -34.29
CA SER A 159 -20.48 13.55 -32.97
C SER A 159 -21.46 13.27 -31.84
N ILE A 160 -22.71 13.76 -31.92
CA ILE A 160 -23.79 13.39 -30.98
C ILE A 160 -24.06 11.89 -31.04
N HIS A 161 -24.08 11.29 -32.23
CA HIS A 161 -24.29 9.85 -32.39
C HIS A 161 -23.08 9.01 -31.94
N GLY A 162 -21.85 9.54 -32.03
CA GLY A 162 -20.69 8.93 -31.36
C GLY A 162 -20.84 9.01 -29.84
N ASN A 163 -21.18 10.20 -29.33
CA ASN A 163 -21.30 10.47 -27.90
C ASN A 163 -22.43 9.68 -27.22
N ILE A 164 -23.55 9.39 -27.91
CA ILE A 164 -24.61 8.57 -27.31
C ILE A 164 -24.12 7.15 -27.00
N SER A 165 -23.29 6.55 -27.88
CA SER A 165 -22.69 5.25 -27.59
C SER A 165 -21.71 5.30 -26.42
N HIS A 166 -20.95 6.39 -26.30
CA HIS A 166 -20.07 6.63 -25.14
C HIS A 166 -20.88 6.83 -23.85
N ILE A 167 -22.06 7.45 -23.93
CA ILE A 167 -22.97 7.62 -22.78
C ILE A 167 -23.51 6.27 -22.33
N ASP A 168 -23.86 5.36 -23.25
CA ASP A 168 -24.28 4.01 -22.89
C ASP A 168 -23.15 3.25 -22.16
N ASP A 169 -21.90 3.39 -22.62
CA ASP A 169 -20.72 2.84 -21.94
C ASP A 169 -20.55 3.45 -20.54
N VAL A 170 -20.67 4.78 -20.40
CA VAL A 170 -20.60 5.48 -19.11
C VAL A 170 -21.72 5.05 -18.17
N ILE A 171 -22.94 4.86 -18.68
CA ILE A 171 -24.08 4.35 -17.89
C ILE A 171 -23.79 2.92 -17.43
N SER A 172 -23.27 2.07 -18.31
CA SER A 172 -22.90 0.69 -17.96
C SER A 172 -21.84 0.66 -16.86
N GLN A 173 -20.81 1.53 -16.98
CA GLN A 173 -19.76 1.68 -15.99
C GLN A 173 -20.30 2.24 -14.68
N ALA A 174 -21.24 3.20 -14.72
CA ALA A 174 -21.90 3.76 -13.55
C ALA A 174 -22.78 2.72 -12.83
N GLN A 175 -23.50 1.87 -13.58
CA GLN A 175 -24.29 0.77 -13.04
C GLN A 175 -23.39 -0.29 -12.40
N ALA A 176 -22.29 -0.68 -13.05
CA ALA A 176 -21.29 -1.58 -12.49
C ALA A 176 -20.67 -1.01 -11.20
N THR A 177 -20.34 0.29 -11.21
CA THR A 177 -19.81 0.99 -10.03
C THR A 177 -20.84 1.03 -8.90
N ARG A 178 -22.12 1.30 -9.20
CA ARG A 178 -23.22 1.27 -8.22
C ARG A 178 -23.41 -0.13 -7.61
N ALA A 179 -23.28 -1.19 -8.42
CA ALA A 179 -23.35 -2.57 -7.92
C ALA A 179 -22.20 -2.87 -6.96
N VAL A 180 -20.97 -2.47 -7.32
CA VAL A 180 -19.78 -2.62 -6.44
C VAL A 180 -19.95 -1.83 -5.15
N LEU A 181 -20.39 -0.57 -5.20
CA LEU A 181 -20.66 0.25 -4.01
C LEU A 181 -21.78 -0.36 -3.14
N GLY A 182 -22.80 -0.95 -3.76
CA GLY A 182 -23.82 -1.73 -3.08
C GLY A 182 -23.23 -2.90 -2.29
N SER A 183 -22.36 -3.70 -2.92
CA SER A 183 -21.68 -4.81 -2.25
C SER A 183 -20.68 -4.36 -1.17
N GLN A 184 -20.04 -3.21 -1.33
CA GLN A 184 -19.18 -2.63 -0.30
C GLN A 184 -19.99 -2.21 0.92
N ARG A 185 -21.17 -1.62 0.72
CA ARG A 185 -22.07 -1.27 1.82
C ARG A 185 -22.52 -2.49 2.62
N THR A 186 -22.87 -3.59 1.95
CA THR A 186 -23.23 -4.83 2.65
C THR A 186 -22.04 -5.39 3.42
N LEU A 187 -20.85 -5.42 2.82
CA LEU A 187 -19.62 -5.85 3.50
C LEU A 187 -19.28 -4.98 4.73
N PHE A 188 -19.41 -3.65 4.64
CA PHE A 188 -19.22 -2.78 5.80
C PHE A 188 -20.27 -3.02 6.90
N THR A 189 -21.52 -3.30 6.52
CA THR A 189 -22.57 -3.65 7.49
C THR A 189 -22.24 -4.96 8.21
N ASP A 190 -21.74 -5.96 7.48
CA ASP A 190 -21.30 -7.24 8.05
C ASP A 190 -20.08 -7.09 8.96
N VAL A 191 -19.09 -6.29 8.53
CA VAL A 191 -17.90 -5.96 9.34
C VAL A 191 -18.31 -5.20 10.59
N GLN A 192 -19.20 -4.21 10.50
CA GLN A 192 -19.71 -3.48 11.65
C GLN A 192 -20.44 -4.42 12.62
N GLY A 193 -21.23 -5.36 12.11
CA GLY A 193 -21.86 -6.41 12.90
C GLY A 193 -20.84 -7.28 13.63
N LYS A 194 -19.81 -7.76 12.94
CA LYS A 194 -18.72 -8.58 13.53
C LYS A 194 -17.90 -7.78 14.55
N VAL A 195 -17.54 -6.54 14.26
CA VAL A 195 -16.81 -5.64 15.17
C VAL A 195 -17.62 -5.36 16.42
N LYS A 196 -18.94 -5.18 16.31
CA LYS A 196 -19.83 -5.04 17.48
C LYS A 196 -19.83 -6.30 18.35
N VAL A 197 -19.94 -7.48 17.74
CA VAL A 197 -19.85 -8.78 18.46
C VAL A 197 -18.49 -8.96 19.14
N LEU A 198 -17.38 -8.52 18.52
CA LEU A 198 -16.05 -8.48 19.15
C LEU A 198 -16.02 -7.45 20.30
N GLY A 199 -16.63 -6.28 20.09
CA GLY A 199 -16.90 -5.23 21.08
C GLY A 199 -17.49 -5.79 22.37
N ASP A 200 -18.54 -6.58 22.25
CA ASP A 200 -19.25 -7.19 23.37
C ASP A 200 -18.42 -8.25 24.12
N LYS A 201 -17.36 -8.79 23.51
CA LYS A 201 -16.41 -9.71 24.16
C LYS A 201 -15.28 -8.99 24.90
N PHE A 202 -14.98 -7.72 24.61
CA PHE A 202 -13.95 -6.96 25.32
C PHE A 202 -14.17 -6.86 26.84
N PRO A 203 -15.39 -6.65 27.38
CA PRO A 203 -15.65 -6.65 28.82
C PRO A 203 -15.27 -7.98 29.49
N MET A 204 -15.52 -9.10 28.83
CA MET A 204 -15.14 -10.43 29.31
C MET A 204 -13.61 -10.55 29.37
N ILE A 205 -12.89 -10.08 28.35
CA ILE A 205 -11.42 -10.04 28.34
C ILE A 205 -10.89 -9.12 29.43
N ARG A 206 -11.49 -7.93 29.64
CA ARG A 206 -11.11 -7.00 30.72
C ARG A 206 -11.31 -7.60 32.11
N SER A 207 -12.40 -8.35 32.31
CA SER A 207 -12.65 -9.08 33.56
C SER A 207 -11.58 -10.15 33.84
N LEU A 208 -11.20 -10.93 32.81
CA LEU A 208 -10.14 -11.92 32.90
C LEU A 208 -8.75 -11.29 33.09
N LEU A 209 -8.46 -10.18 32.41
CA LEU A 209 -7.20 -9.44 32.59
C LEU A 209 -7.12 -8.84 34.00
N GLY A 210 -8.23 -8.33 34.53
CA GLY A 210 -8.36 -7.82 35.89
C GLY A 210 -8.13 -8.90 36.94
N SER A 211 -8.67 -10.10 36.74
CA SER A 211 -8.46 -11.23 37.65
C SER A 211 -7.01 -11.73 37.64
N ILE A 212 -6.36 -11.78 36.47
CA ILE A 212 -4.92 -12.08 36.33
C ILE A 212 -4.07 -11.04 37.07
N ARG A 213 -4.35 -9.74 36.87
CA ARG A 213 -3.58 -8.65 37.49
C ARG A 213 -3.74 -8.65 39.00
N ARG A 214 -4.96 -8.89 39.49
CA ARG A 214 -5.25 -9.00 40.94
C ARG A 214 -4.56 -10.20 41.57
N ARG A 215 -4.42 -11.32 40.86
CA ARG A 215 -3.63 -12.47 41.35
C ARG A 215 -2.14 -12.13 41.44
N ARG A 216 -1.58 -11.50 40.40
CA ARG A 216 -0.17 -11.08 40.40
C ARG A 216 0.15 -10.02 41.46
N SER A 217 -0.75 -9.06 41.67
CA SER A 217 -0.52 -8.00 42.67
C SER A 217 -0.55 -8.55 44.10
N ARG A 218 -1.33 -9.61 44.36
CA ARG A 218 -1.33 -10.30 45.66
C ARG A 218 0.03 -10.93 45.96
N ASP A 219 0.63 -11.61 44.99
CA ASP A 219 1.93 -12.27 45.19
C ASP A 219 3.03 -11.23 45.47
N THR A 220 3.05 -10.10 44.75
CA THR A 220 3.98 -9.00 45.01
C THR A 220 3.75 -8.35 46.38
N LEU A 221 2.48 -8.12 46.77
CA LEU A 221 2.15 -7.56 48.10
C LEU A 221 2.64 -8.45 49.24
N ILE A 222 2.41 -9.77 49.13
CA ILE A 222 2.87 -10.73 50.14
C ILE A 222 4.39 -10.72 50.25
N LEU A 223 5.11 -10.76 49.12
CA LEU A 223 6.58 -10.74 49.11
C LEU A 223 7.14 -9.45 49.71
N SER A 224 6.55 -8.29 49.40
CA SER A 224 6.96 -7.02 50.01
C SER A 224 6.72 -6.97 51.52
N ALA A 225 5.63 -7.55 51.99
CA ALA A 225 5.32 -7.61 53.42
C ALA A 225 6.31 -8.50 54.18
N VAL A 226 6.74 -9.63 53.60
CA VAL A 226 7.74 -10.52 54.19
C VAL A 226 9.10 -9.84 54.27
N ILE A 227 9.54 -9.17 53.20
CA ILE A 227 10.82 -8.42 53.21
C ILE A 227 10.79 -7.33 54.28
N ALA A 228 9.70 -6.54 54.35
CA ALA A 228 9.55 -5.48 55.35
C ALA A 228 9.63 -6.04 56.77
N ALA A 229 8.93 -7.15 57.06
CA ALA A 229 8.99 -7.81 58.36
C ALA A 229 10.42 -8.27 58.71
N CYS A 230 11.12 -8.94 57.78
CA CYS A 230 12.51 -9.37 57.99
C CYS A 230 13.45 -8.17 58.25
N THR A 231 13.32 -7.08 57.51
CA THR A 231 14.12 -5.87 57.74
C THR A 231 13.85 -5.24 59.11
N LEU A 232 12.60 -5.25 59.57
CA LEU A 232 12.22 -4.70 60.87
C LEU A 232 12.74 -5.57 62.03
N PHE A 233 12.71 -6.90 61.90
CA PHE A 233 13.34 -7.81 62.87
C PHE A 233 14.85 -7.61 62.97
N LEU A 234 15.55 -7.42 61.84
CA LEU A 234 16.99 -7.15 61.84
C LEU A 234 17.32 -5.81 62.52
N ILE A 235 16.53 -4.77 62.27
CA ILE A 235 16.72 -3.45 62.90
C ILE A 235 16.47 -3.54 64.41
N ILE A 236 15.41 -4.22 64.86
CA ILE A 236 15.14 -4.42 66.29
C ILE A 236 16.26 -5.23 66.95
N TYR A 237 16.73 -6.30 66.30
CA TYR A 237 17.84 -7.11 66.81
C TYR A 237 19.13 -6.29 66.94
N TRP A 238 19.42 -5.43 65.96
CA TRP A 238 20.59 -4.56 65.99
C TRP A 238 20.48 -3.46 67.05
N LEU A 239 19.29 -2.87 67.25
CA LEU A 239 19.03 -1.88 68.31
C LEU A 239 19.03 -2.49 69.73
N SER A 240 18.70 -3.77 69.87
CA SER A 240 18.67 -4.46 71.17
C SER A 240 20.06 -4.94 71.62
N LYS A 241 21.09 -4.81 70.78
CA LYS A 241 22.47 -5.22 71.07
C LYS A 241 23.30 -3.99 71.45
#